data_AF-A0AA96TXJ0-F1
#
_entry.id   AF-A0AA96TXJ0-F1
#
_cell.length_a   1.000
_cell.length_b   1.000
_cell.length_c   1.000
_cell.angle_alpha   90.00
_cell.angle_beta   90.00
_cell.angle_gamma   90.00
#
_symmetry.space_group_name_H-M   'P 1'
#
loop_
_entity.id
_entity.type
_entity.pdbx_description
1 polymer ?
#
loop_
_entity_poly.entity_id
_entity_poly.type
_entity_poly.pdbx_seq_one_letter_code
_entity_poly.pdbx_strand_id
1 'polypeptide(L)'
;MKRLKLLFLFIATGVTLTSCTVQDTDFSLNEYVSSYDLWYIDYHRTTGTGDVPFLSKAFTVSFLNGTMYANNNIADIGKTGNGLGIAVGNYGTYRTILETDHDLDGRYNFDVVQLSEDEIRIDDLSQNVSYYLIGYQRNNFNYDKLFYENIEYFLQEYVAWERTASSGGVSNTFDDEHFLQFTPENDVTFYASHDSFGTNIDYIKWDYVGGYKVANIAGYSDLKLLTLNYDGGDTERFELSVINDERIQLFHLSSKTTYTFSGRGFVQYLKNEKTIKPTVRNSGRKRTKVQRETVDRKYLK
;
A
#
# COMPACT_ATOMS: atom_id res chain seq x y z
N MET A 1 41.46 46.17 -5.92
CA MET A 1 41.25 45.09 -4.93
C MET A 1 39.78 44.70 -4.68
N LYS A 2 38.78 45.18 -5.45
CA LYS A 2 37.37 44.73 -5.32
C LYS A 2 36.88 43.79 -6.44
N ARG A 3 37.58 43.73 -7.59
CA ARG A 3 37.21 42.82 -8.71
C ARG A 3 37.87 41.43 -8.64
N LEU A 4 38.96 41.28 -7.87
CA LEU A 4 39.61 39.98 -7.65
C LEU A 4 38.94 39.12 -6.56
N LYS A 5 38.13 39.74 -5.69
CA LYS A 5 37.32 39.01 -4.69
C LYS A 5 36.05 38.40 -5.29
N LEU A 6 35.57 38.92 -6.43
CA LEU A 6 34.37 38.40 -7.09
C LEU A 6 34.66 37.16 -7.94
N LEU A 7 35.91 36.98 -8.39
CA LEU A 7 36.33 35.80 -9.15
C LEU A 7 36.48 34.55 -8.25
N PHE A 8 36.83 34.74 -6.98
CA PHE A 8 36.89 33.64 -5.99
C PHE A 8 35.53 33.23 -5.42
N LEU A 9 34.48 34.03 -5.64
CA LEU A 9 33.12 33.69 -5.21
C LEU A 9 32.35 32.89 -6.27
N PHE A 10 32.87 32.79 -7.49
CA PHE A 10 32.23 32.08 -8.61
C PHE A 10 32.75 30.65 -8.86
N ILE A 11 33.73 30.18 -8.08
CA ILE A 11 34.31 28.83 -8.21
C ILE A 11 33.88 27.89 -7.04
N ALA A 12 33.04 28.37 -6.12
CA ALA A 12 32.62 27.61 -4.93
C ALA A 12 31.19 27.05 -4.97
N THR A 13 30.50 27.05 -6.12
CA THR A 13 29.11 26.57 -6.25
C THR A 13 28.92 25.63 -7.46
N GLY A 14 29.98 24.88 -7.78
CA GLY A 14 30.02 24.03 -8.98
C GLY A 14 30.31 22.57 -8.74
N VAL A 15 30.00 21.97 -7.57
CA VAL A 15 30.02 20.51 -7.39
C VAL A 15 29.06 20.11 -6.26
N THR A 16 27.86 19.63 -6.57
CA THR A 16 27.10 18.63 -5.77
C THR A 16 25.90 18.11 -6.58
N LEU A 17 26.19 17.53 -7.74
CA LEU A 17 25.32 16.51 -8.34
C LEU A 17 26.21 15.35 -8.78
N THR A 18 26.86 14.73 -7.80
CA THR A 18 27.40 13.38 -7.97
C THR A 18 26.24 12.43 -7.67
N SER A 19 25.53 11.97 -8.71
CA SER A 19 24.87 10.67 -8.58
C SER A 19 26.00 9.67 -8.38
N CYS A 20 26.09 9.06 -7.21
CA CYS A 20 27.01 7.96 -7.00
C CYS A 20 26.49 6.82 -7.88
N THR A 21 27.07 6.67 -9.07
CA THR A 21 27.06 5.38 -9.75
C THR A 21 27.71 4.41 -8.77
N VAL A 22 27.00 3.34 -8.41
CA VAL A 22 27.37 2.33 -7.40
C VAL A 22 28.83 2.47 -7.01
N GLN A 23 29.05 3.10 -5.86
CA GLN A 23 30.36 3.31 -5.30
C GLN A 23 31.05 1.94 -5.27
N ASP A 24 32.32 1.91 -5.67
CA ASP A 24 33.22 0.75 -5.70
C ASP A 24 33.36 0.18 -4.26
N THR A 25 32.29 -0.42 -3.80
CA THR A 25 32.18 -1.24 -2.60
C THR A 25 32.53 -2.64 -3.06
N ASP A 26 33.30 -3.39 -2.27
CA ASP A 26 33.70 -4.78 -2.58
C ASP A 26 32.50 -5.76 -2.72
N PHE A 27 31.25 -5.27 -2.70
CA PHE A 27 30.03 -6.07 -2.77
C PHE A 27 29.43 -6.06 -4.17
N SER A 28 29.08 -7.24 -4.65
CA SER A 28 28.27 -7.42 -5.86
C SER A 28 26.84 -6.91 -5.64
N LEU A 29 26.15 -6.51 -6.72
CA LEU A 29 24.75 -6.12 -6.65
C LEU A 29 23.87 -7.24 -6.06
N ASN A 30 24.16 -8.51 -6.36
CA ASN A 30 23.45 -9.64 -5.76
C ASN A 30 23.58 -9.67 -4.24
N GLU A 31 24.80 -9.50 -3.71
CA GLU A 31 25.01 -9.43 -2.25
C GLU A 31 24.29 -8.23 -1.66
N TYR A 32 24.26 -7.10 -2.35
CA TYR A 32 23.57 -5.91 -1.88
C TYR A 32 22.04 -6.08 -1.84
N VAL A 33 21.39 -6.47 -2.94
CA VAL A 33 19.91 -6.63 -2.96
C VAL A 33 19.42 -7.75 -2.05
N SER A 34 20.26 -8.77 -1.79
CA SER A 34 19.96 -9.88 -0.87
C SER A 34 20.36 -9.61 0.58
N SER A 35 21.03 -8.49 0.88
CA SER A 35 21.42 -8.09 2.24
C SER A 35 20.24 -7.60 3.09
N TYR A 36 19.12 -7.22 2.45
CA TYR A 36 17.88 -6.84 3.10
C TYR A 36 16.84 -7.93 2.91
N ASP A 37 16.13 -8.28 3.99
CA ASP A 37 15.02 -9.24 3.90
C ASP A 37 13.89 -8.71 3.00
N LEU A 38 13.57 -7.42 3.10
CA LEU A 38 12.44 -6.78 2.43
C LEU A 38 12.90 -5.50 1.73
N TRP A 39 12.39 -5.27 0.53
CA TRP A 39 12.43 -3.97 -0.13
C TRP A 39 11.01 -3.42 -0.23
N TYR A 40 10.70 -2.40 0.55
CA TYR A 40 9.44 -1.67 0.48
C TYR A 40 9.41 -0.78 -0.76
N ILE A 41 8.35 -0.90 -1.56
CA ILE A 41 8.15 -0.08 -2.76
C ILE A 41 7.41 1.20 -2.37
N ASP A 42 8.14 2.32 -2.33
CA ASP A 42 7.56 3.64 -2.15
C ASP A 42 6.93 4.12 -3.47
N TYR A 43 5.73 3.62 -3.71
CA TYR A 43 5.00 3.86 -4.94
C TYR A 43 4.59 5.34 -5.15
N HIS A 44 4.52 6.13 -4.07
CA HIS A 44 4.24 7.57 -4.19
C HIS A 44 5.40 8.32 -4.86
N ARG A 45 6.63 7.81 -4.70
CA ARG A 45 7.84 8.35 -5.31
C ARG A 45 8.09 7.84 -6.73
N THR A 46 7.39 6.81 -7.21
CA THR A 46 7.53 6.28 -8.57
C THR A 46 7.43 7.38 -9.63
N THR A 47 8.35 7.43 -10.58
CA THR A 47 8.38 8.42 -11.67
C THR A 47 8.33 7.76 -13.04
N GLY A 48 8.00 8.53 -14.08
CA GLY A 48 7.89 8.03 -15.45
C GLY A 48 6.44 7.83 -15.89
N THR A 49 6.27 7.32 -17.10
CA THR A 49 4.95 7.13 -17.75
C THR A 49 4.57 5.67 -17.94
N GLY A 50 5.51 4.75 -17.76
CA GLY A 50 5.26 3.32 -17.89
C GLY A 50 4.79 2.65 -16.62
N ASP A 51 4.82 1.32 -16.65
CA ASP A 51 4.46 0.47 -15.52
C ASP A 51 5.12 -0.90 -15.64
N VAL A 52 5.53 -1.44 -14.49
CA VAL A 52 5.92 -2.85 -14.34
C VAL A 52 4.84 -3.53 -13.49
N PRO A 53 4.05 -4.47 -14.06
CA PRO A 53 2.81 -4.92 -13.44
C PRO A 53 2.94 -5.58 -12.07
N PHE A 54 4.05 -6.25 -11.77
CA PHE A 54 4.27 -6.88 -10.46
C PHE A 54 4.71 -5.86 -9.41
N LEU A 55 5.60 -4.92 -9.77
CA LEU A 55 6.05 -3.83 -8.89
C LEU A 55 4.94 -2.83 -8.58
N SER A 56 4.03 -2.59 -9.52
CA SER A 56 2.92 -1.66 -9.32
C SER A 56 1.81 -2.19 -8.42
N LYS A 57 1.85 -3.48 -8.07
CA LYS A 57 0.91 -4.14 -7.15
C LYS A 57 1.53 -4.43 -5.80
N ALA A 58 2.82 -4.78 -5.77
CA ALA A 58 3.51 -5.17 -4.55
C ALA A 58 3.67 -4.00 -3.58
N PHE A 59 3.55 -4.30 -2.29
CA PHE A 59 3.96 -3.44 -1.18
C PHE A 59 5.44 -3.64 -0.86
N THR A 60 5.89 -4.91 -0.86
CA THR A 60 7.30 -5.27 -0.72
C THR A 60 7.70 -6.32 -1.74
N VAL A 61 8.97 -6.32 -2.11
CA VAL A 61 9.62 -7.42 -2.84
C VAL A 61 10.85 -7.89 -2.08
N SER A 62 11.25 -9.15 -2.28
CA SER A 62 12.43 -9.73 -1.65
C SER A 62 13.22 -10.56 -2.64
N PHE A 63 14.55 -10.55 -2.48
CA PHE A 63 15.49 -11.22 -3.35
C PHE A 63 16.33 -12.18 -2.50
N LEU A 64 16.07 -13.50 -2.62
CA LEU A 64 16.73 -14.49 -1.79
C LEU A 64 17.11 -15.73 -2.61
N ASN A 65 18.39 -16.06 -2.64
CA ASN A 65 18.94 -17.26 -3.29
C ASN A 65 18.48 -17.44 -4.75
N GLY A 66 18.39 -16.35 -5.52
CA GLY A 66 17.93 -16.36 -6.91
C GLY A 66 16.41 -16.38 -7.09
N THR A 67 15.63 -16.50 -6.01
CA THR A 67 14.17 -16.41 -6.04
C THR A 67 13.70 -15.00 -5.68
N MET A 68 12.72 -14.51 -6.44
CA MET A 68 12.03 -13.25 -6.18
C MET A 68 10.70 -13.53 -5.47
N TYR A 69 10.43 -12.80 -4.39
CA TYR A 69 9.18 -12.86 -3.64
C TYR A 69 8.47 -11.51 -3.66
N ALA A 70 7.15 -11.52 -3.51
CA ALA A 70 6.34 -10.30 -3.43
C ALA A 70 5.17 -10.41 -2.45
N ASN A 71 4.89 -9.31 -1.75
CA ASN A 71 3.67 -9.12 -0.96
C ASN A 71 2.72 -8.17 -1.68
N ASN A 72 1.66 -8.71 -2.29
CA ASN A 72 0.61 -7.91 -2.98
C ASN A 72 -0.59 -7.58 -2.07
N ASN A 73 -0.68 -8.25 -0.91
CA ASN A 73 -1.66 -8.03 0.13
C ASN A 73 -0.97 -7.44 1.36
N ILE A 74 -1.69 -6.58 2.09
CA ILE A 74 -1.26 -6.04 3.39
C ILE A 74 -1.72 -6.99 4.51
N ALA A 75 -2.91 -7.58 4.40
CA ALA A 75 -3.32 -8.63 5.30
C ALA A 75 -2.35 -9.83 5.17
N ASP A 76 -2.01 -10.43 6.31
CA ASP A 76 -0.97 -11.44 6.46
C ASP A 76 0.46 -11.03 6.07
N ILE A 77 0.73 -9.74 5.84
CA ILE A 77 2.10 -9.28 5.63
C ILE A 77 2.94 -9.53 6.90
N GLY A 78 4.19 -9.93 6.72
CA GLY A 78 5.06 -10.37 7.83
C GLY A 78 4.82 -11.82 8.27
N LYS A 79 3.75 -12.47 7.83
CA LYS A 79 3.47 -13.90 8.06
C LYS A 79 3.67 -14.73 6.79
N THR A 80 3.07 -14.30 5.68
CA THR A 80 3.12 -15.02 4.39
C THR A 80 4.55 -15.21 3.91
N GLY A 81 4.92 -16.46 3.60
CA GLY A 81 6.28 -16.79 3.16
C GLY A 81 7.35 -16.38 4.17
N ASN A 82 7.05 -16.52 5.48
CA ASN A 82 7.91 -16.04 6.56
C ASN A 82 8.13 -14.50 6.48
N GLY A 83 7.14 -13.76 5.99
CA GLY A 83 7.18 -12.31 5.78
C GLY A 83 7.73 -11.85 4.44
N LEU A 84 8.43 -12.71 3.68
CA LEU A 84 8.98 -12.36 2.35
C LEU A 84 7.89 -12.27 1.27
N GLY A 85 6.72 -12.84 1.53
CA GLY A 85 5.63 -12.97 0.56
C GLY A 85 5.70 -14.27 -0.22
N ILE A 86 4.97 -14.33 -1.33
CA ILE A 86 4.92 -15.52 -2.19
C ILE A 86 6.04 -15.48 -3.21
N ALA A 87 6.57 -16.65 -3.59
CA ALA A 87 7.50 -16.73 -4.71
C ALA A 87 6.76 -16.36 -6.00
N VAL A 88 7.34 -15.45 -6.79
CA VAL A 88 6.73 -14.88 -8.00
C VAL A 88 7.66 -14.94 -9.21
N GLY A 89 8.80 -15.61 -9.07
CA GLY A 89 9.75 -15.82 -10.14
C GLY A 89 11.18 -15.86 -9.64
N ASN A 90 12.10 -15.54 -10.55
CA ASN A 90 13.53 -15.58 -10.29
C ASN A 90 14.15 -14.21 -10.52
N TYR A 91 15.31 -13.99 -9.90
CA TYR A 91 16.15 -12.83 -10.17
C TYR A 91 17.61 -13.25 -10.34
N GLY A 92 18.35 -12.41 -11.05
CA GLY A 92 19.80 -12.46 -11.16
C GLY A 92 20.34 -11.05 -11.21
N THR A 93 21.66 -10.90 -11.19
CA THR A 93 22.30 -9.58 -11.34
C THR A 93 23.48 -9.67 -12.27
N TYR A 94 23.67 -8.65 -13.10
CA TYR A 94 24.85 -8.50 -13.94
C TYR A 94 25.35 -7.05 -13.88
N ARG A 95 26.52 -6.84 -13.24
CA ARG A 95 27.04 -5.50 -12.93
C ARG A 95 26.02 -4.69 -12.12
N THR A 96 25.48 -3.62 -12.68
CA THR A 96 24.46 -2.75 -12.07
C THR A 96 23.04 -3.10 -12.50
N ILE A 97 22.85 -4.19 -13.25
CA ILE A 97 21.55 -4.62 -13.75
C ILE A 97 20.96 -5.66 -12.81
N LEU A 98 19.76 -5.41 -12.32
CA LEU A 98 18.90 -6.42 -11.71
C LEU A 98 18.02 -7.03 -12.80
N GLU A 99 18.22 -8.31 -13.07
CA GLU A 99 17.45 -9.08 -14.04
C GLU A 99 16.37 -9.87 -13.31
N THR A 100 15.12 -9.78 -13.75
CA THR A 100 14.00 -10.52 -13.16
C THR A 100 13.28 -11.31 -14.23
N ASP A 101 12.80 -12.50 -13.88
CA ASP A 101 11.92 -13.34 -14.70
C ASP A 101 10.70 -13.69 -13.84
N HIS A 102 9.65 -12.86 -13.93
CA HIS A 102 8.41 -13.03 -13.17
C HIS A 102 7.54 -14.07 -13.86
N ASP A 103 7.02 -15.04 -13.08
CA ASP A 103 6.32 -16.23 -13.60
C ASP A 103 5.18 -15.88 -14.59
N LEU A 104 4.57 -14.71 -14.40
CA LEU A 104 3.37 -14.28 -15.14
C LEU A 104 3.53 -12.99 -15.94
N ASP A 105 4.55 -12.19 -15.63
CA ASP A 105 4.77 -10.88 -16.24
C ASP A 105 6.00 -10.91 -17.16
N GLY A 106 6.78 -11.99 -17.13
CA GLY A 106 7.95 -12.19 -17.96
C GLY A 106 9.16 -11.43 -17.44
N ARG A 107 10.06 -11.10 -18.37
CA ARG A 107 11.39 -10.58 -18.04
C ARG A 107 11.44 -9.07 -17.99
N TYR A 108 12.10 -8.56 -16.97
CA TYR A 108 12.42 -7.14 -16.81
C TYR A 108 13.86 -6.97 -16.35
N ASN A 109 14.53 -5.98 -16.93
CA ASN A 109 15.89 -5.60 -16.57
C ASN A 109 15.86 -4.18 -16.01
N PHE A 110 16.45 -3.99 -14.84
CA PHE A 110 16.49 -2.71 -14.16
C PHE A 110 17.91 -2.22 -13.99
N ASP A 111 18.17 -0.98 -14.42
CA ASP A 111 19.35 -0.26 -13.97
C ASP A 111 19.18 0.11 -12.50
N VAL A 112 20.10 -0.33 -11.64
CA VAL A 112 20.07 -0.05 -10.20
C VAL A 112 20.96 1.14 -9.86
N VAL A 113 20.39 2.13 -9.20
CA VAL A 113 21.09 3.28 -8.64
C VAL A 113 20.93 3.27 -7.13
N GLN A 114 22.03 3.14 -6.40
CA GLN A 114 22.03 3.27 -4.95
C GLN A 114 21.90 4.75 -4.56
N LEU A 115 20.93 5.05 -3.68
CA LEU A 115 20.65 6.40 -3.19
C LEU A 115 21.17 6.59 -1.75
N SER A 116 21.08 5.55 -0.92
CA SER A 116 21.65 5.47 0.43
C SER A 116 22.07 4.03 0.75
N GLU A 117 22.49 3.76 1.98
CA GLU A 117 22.81 2.40 2.44
C GLU A 117 21.62 1.44 2.24
N ASP A 118 20.41 1.89 2.55
CA ASP A 118 19.17 1.12 2.53
C ASP A 118 18.18 1.58 1.45
N GLU A 119 18.61 2.38 0.47
CA GLU A 119 17.69 2.91 -0.54
C GLU A 119 18.26 2.77 -1.94
N ILE A 120 17.45 2.21 -2.84
CA ILE A 120 17.77 2.07 -4.26
C ILE A 120 16.66 2.67 -5.12
N ARG A 121 17.05 3.15 -6.29
CA ARG A 121 16.15 3.37 -7.42
C ARG A 121 16.41 2.28 -8.44
N ILE A 122 15.35 1.65 -8.94
CA ILE A 122 15.41 0.72 -10.06
C ILE A 122 14.71 1.35 -11.26
N ASP A 123 15.40 1.41 -12.39
CA ASP A 123 14.95 2.07 -13.61
C ASP A 123 14.69 1.03 -14.70
N ASP A 124 13.45 0.96 -15.21
CA ASP A 124 13.15 0.25 -16.45
C ASP A 124 13.10 1.26 -17.59
N LEU A 125 14.21 1.35 -18.33
CA LEU A 125 14.35 2.28 -19.46
C LEU A 125 13.42 1.93 -20.62
N SER A 126 13.04 0.65 -20.77
CA SER A 126 12.15 0.20 -21.84
C SER A 126 10.71 0.67 -21.60
N GLN A 127 10.28 0.66 -20.34
CA GLN A 127 8.97 1.13 -19.92
C GLN A 127 8.96 2.63 -19.61
N ASN A 128 10.11 3.28 -19.43
CA ASN A 128 10.21 4.66 -18.95
C ASN A 128 9.52 4.80 -17.57
N VAL A 129 9.95 4.01 -16.60
CA VAL A 129 9.48 4.06 -15.21
C VAL A 129 10.62 3.81 -14.22
N SER A 130 10.58 4.50 -13.08
CA SER A 130 11.53 4.33 -11.98
C SER A 130 10.78 4.06 -10.68
N TYR A 131 11.21 3.03 -9.95
CA TYR A 131 10.68 2.70 -8.63
C TYR A 131 11.74 2.97 -7.56
N TYR A 132 11.28 3.45 -6.40
CA TYR A 132 12.12 3.72 -5.24
C TYR A 132 11.85 2.66 -4.18
N LEU A 133 12.90 1.96 -3.76
CA LEU A 133 12.83 0.82 -2.86
C LEU A 133 13.66 1.11 -1.61
N ILE A 134 13.09 0.84 -0.44
CA ILE A 134 13.73 1.02 0.87
C ILE A 134 13.90 -0.36 1.52
N GLY A 135 15.13 -0.69 1.89
CA GLY A 135 15.55 -1.97 2.46
C GLY A 135 15.29 -2.05 3.95
N TYR A 136 14.72 -3.17 4.39
CA TYR A 136 14.44 -3.46 5.79
C TYR A 136 14.79 -4.91 6.14
N GLN A 137 15.06 -5.13 7.41
CA GLN A 137 15.04 -6.47 8.01
C GLN A 137 13.62 -6.74 8.51
N ARG A 138 13.11 -7.97 8.41
CA ARG A 138 11.69 -8.24 8.76
C ARG A 138 11.33 -7.85 10.19
N ASN A 139 12.29 -7.94 11.09
CA ASN A 139 12.12 -7.61 12.50
C ASN A 139 12.18 -6.10 12.81
N ASN A 140 12.60 -5.25 11.86
CA ASN A 140 12.64 -3.81 12.01
C ASN A 140 11.65 -3.07 11.09
N PHE A 141 10.92 -3.80 10.25
CA PHE A 141 9.91 -3.24 9.36
C PHE A 141 8.67 -2.78 10.15
N ASN A 142 8.23 -1.55 9.89
CA ASN A 142 7.05 -0.98 10.55
C ASN A 142 5.77 -1.37 9.80
N TYR A 143 5.24 -2.55 10.15
CA TYR A 143 4.01 -3.08 9.54
C TYR A 143 2.80 -2.18 9.79
N ASP A 144 2.65 -1.60 10.99
CA ASP A 144 1.53 -0.70 11.31
C ASP A 144 1.50 0.52 10.39
N LYS A 145 2.67 1.15 10.19
CA LYS A 145 2.81 2.27 9.25
C LYS A 145 2.35 1.88 7.85
N LEU A 146 2.67 0.66 7.39
CA LEU A 146 2.24 0.18 6.08
C LEU A 146 0.71 0.14 5.99
N PHE A 147 0.00 -0.41 7.00
CA PHE A 147 -1.47 -0.44 7.03
C PHE A 147 -2.04 0.98 6.90
N TYR A 148 -1.56 1.92 7.71
CA TYR A 148 -2.13 3.26 7.74
C TYR A 148 -1.78 4.12 6.51
N GLU A 149 -0.60 3.92 5.90
CA GLU A 149 -0.25 4.61 4.65
C GLU A 149 -1.01 4.05 3.43
N ASN A 150 -1.52 2.82 3.52
CA ASN A 150 -2.19 2.09 2.46
C ASN A 150 -3.59 1.61 2.89
N ILE A 151 -4.31 2.39 3.70
CA ILE A 151 -5.52 1.93 4.39
C ILE A 151 -6.70 1.63 3.44
N GLU A 152 -6.86 2.37 2.34
CA GLU A 152 -7.88 2.08 1.32
C GLU A 152 -7.62 0.70 0.73
N TYR A 153 -6.34 0.36 0.55
CA TYR A 153 -5.95 -0.93 0.06
C TYR A 153 -6.27 -2.04 1.05
N PHE A 154 -5.96 -1.82 2.33
CA PHE A 154 -6.31 -2.77 3.38
C PHE A 154 -7.82 -3.04 3.47
N LEU A 155 -8.64 -1.98 3.41
CA LEU A 155 -10.10 -2.09 3.47
C LEU A 155 -10.70 -2.93 2.33
N GLN A 156 -10.00 -3.07 1.21
CA GLN A 156 -10.47 -3.82 0.03
C GLN A 156 -10.04 -5.30 0.05
N GLU A 157 -9.23 -5.74 1.02
CA GLU A 157 -8.66 -7.11 1.05
C GLU A 157 -9.62 -8.17 1.61
N TYR A 158 -10.84 -7.77 1.96
CA TYR A 158 -11.92 -8.66 2.36
C TYR A 158 -13.16 -8.42 1.49
N VAL A 159 -13.87 -9.50 1.17
CA VAL A 159 -15.16 -9.40 0.45
C VAL A 159 -16.15 -8.57 1.26
N ALA A 160 -16.18 -8.73 2.58
CA ALA A 160 -17.00 -7.93 3.47
C ALA A 160 -16.29 -7.70 4.81
N TRP A 161 -16.67 -6.63 5.49
CA TRP A 161 -16.38 -6.35 6.88
C TRP A 161 -17.67 -6.55 7.65
N GLU A 162 -17.72 -7.55 8.53
CA GLU A 162 -18.89 -7.83 9.37
C GLU A 162 -18.71 -7.19 10.74
N ARG A 163 -19.72 -6.45 11.21
CA ARG A 163 -19.73 -5.93 12.57
C ARG A 163 -19.83 -7.09 13.55
N THR A 164 -18.91 -7.10 14.52
CA THR A 164 -18.79 -8.15 15.54
C THR A 164 -19.02 -7.64 16.96
N ALA A 165 -18.92 -6.33 17.16
CA ALA A 165 -19.24 -5.68 18.42
C ALA A 165 -19.64 -4.22 18.19
N SER A 166 -20.44 -3.70 19.11
CA SER A 166 -20.67 -2.27 19.28
C SER A 166 -20.63 -1.93 20.77
N SER A 167 -20.15 -0.73 21.11
CA SER A 167 -20.09 -0.30 22.51
C SER A 167 -20.18 1.21 22.66
N GLY A 168 -20.81 1.66 23.74
CA GLY A 168 -21.02 3.07 24.06
C GLY A 168 -22.00 3.77 23.12
N GLY A 169 -22.02 5.10 23.21
CA GLY A 169 -22.80 5.97 22.33
C GLY A 169 -24.31 5.95 22.52
N VAL A 170 -25.00 6.64 21.61
CA VAL A 170 -26.46 6.67 21.50
C VAL A 170 -26.92 5.93 20.25
N SER A 171 -28.13 5.37 20.28
CA SER A 171 -28.66 4.66 19.12
C SER A 171 -28.79 5.61 17.92
N ASN A 172 -28.44 5.11 16.74
CA ASN A 172 -28.41 5.84 15.49
C ASN A 172 -28.65 4.89 14.31
N THR A 173 -28.93 5.44 13.13
CA THR A 173 -29.26 4.67 11.92
C THR A 173 -28.16 3.72 11.48
N PHE A 174 -26.90 4.05 11.73
CA PHE A 174 -25.78 3.16 11.42
C PHE A 174 -25.76 1.89 12.31
N ASP A 175 -26.58 1.83 13.36
CA ASP A 175 -26.75 0.61 14.16
C ASP A 175 -27.36 -0.54 13.34
N ASP A 176 -28.03 -0.26 12.23
CA ASP A 176 -28.59 -1.30 11.35
C ASP A 176 -27.55 -1.82 10.33
N GLU A 177 -26.41 -1.14 10.16
CA GLU A 177 -25.34 -1.57 9.23
C GLU A 177 -24.53 -2.72 9.84
N HIS A 178 -24.80 -3.93 9.37
CA HIS A 178 -24.13 -5.16 9.80
C HIS A 178 -22.91 -5.51 8.97
N PHE A 179 -22.93 -5.19 7.67
CA PHE A 179 -21.80 -5.43 6.78
C PHE A 179 -21.42 -4.18 6.02
N LEU A 180 -20.12 -4.01 5.79
CA LEU A 180 -19.57 -3.03 4.86
C LEU A 180 -18.73 -3.75 3.81
N GLN A 181 -18.64 -3.20 2.61
CA GLN A 181 -17.67 -3.61 1.60
C GLN A 181 -17.01 -2.38 1.01
N PHE A 182 -15.69 -2.41 0.84
CA PHE A 182 -14.94 -1.36 0.18
C PHE A 182 -14.36 -1.91 -1.12
N THR A 183 -14.52 -1.17 -2.19
CA THR A 183 -14.05 -1.58 -3.52
C THR A 183 -13.23 -0.46 -4.17
N PRO A 184 -12.30 -0.82 -5.07
CA PRO A 184 -11.59 0.18 -5.87
C PRO A 184 -12.43 0.71 -7.05
N GLU A 185 -13.69 0.31 -7.19
CA GLU A 185 -14.58 0.80 -8.24
C GLU A 185 -14.78 2.31 -8.08
N ASN A 186 -14.58 3.08 -9.17
CA ASN A 186 -14.59 4.54 -9.18
C ASN A 186 -13.70 5.17 -8.08
N ASP A 187 -12.55 4.54 -7.83
CA ASP A 187 -11.51 4.87 -6.86
C ASP A 187 -11.89 4.79 -5.37
N VAL A 188 -13.18 4.82 -4.98
CA VAL A 188 -13.61 4.81 -3.58
C VAL A 188 -15.09 4.41 -3.34
N THR A 189 -15.64 3.39 -4.01
CA THR A 189 -17.02 2.94 -3.73
C THR A 189 -17.10 2.02 -2.50
N PHE A 190 -18.10 2.25 -1.63
CA PHE A 190 -18.49 1.33 -0.56
C PHE A 190 -19.92 0.86 -0.71
N TYR A 191 -20.21 -0.27 -0.08
CA TYR A 191 -21.55 -0.83 0.09
C TYR A 191 -21.82 -1.11 1.56
N ALA A 192 -23.09 -1.05 1.95
CA ALA A 192 -23.54 -1.38 3.29
C ALA A 192 -24.77 -2.30 3.23
N SER A 193 -24.98 -3.10 4.27
CA SER A 193 -26.04 -4.11 4.33
C SER A 193 -26.59 -4.28 5.74
N HIS A 194 -27.91 -4.43 5.81
CA HIS A 194 -28.68 -4.72 7.01
C HIS A 194 -28.93 -6.22 7.22
N ASP A 195 -28.43 -7.07 6.31
CA ASP A 195 -28.57 -8.52 6.44
C ASP A 195 -28.10 -9.00 7.81
N SER A 196 -28.69 -10.08 8.31
CA SER A 196 -28.38 -10.60 9.64
C SER A 196 -26.90 -11.01 9.76
N PHE A 197 -26.31 -10.85 10.95
CA PHE A 197 -25.01 -11.41 11.26
C PHE A 197 -24.90 -12.89 10.87
N GLY A 198 -23.74 -13.31 10.39
CA GLY A 198 -23.48 -14.67 9.93
C GLY A 198 -23.97 -14.97 8.51
N THR A 199 -24.61 -14.02 7.80
CA THR A 199 -24.98 -14.19 6.39
C THR A 199 -23.76 -14.60 5.57
N ASN A 200 -23.94 -15.59 4.68
CA ASN A 200 -22.88 -16.05 3.80
C ASN A 200 -22.47 -14.90 2.86
N ILE A 201 -21.18 -14.67 2.71
CA ILE A 201 -20.62 -13.56 1.91
C ILE A 201 -21.10 -13.55 0.44
N ASP A 202 -21.46 -14.71 -0.11
CA ASP A 202 -21.97 -14.82 -1.48
C ASP A 202 -23.45 -14.43 -1.61
N TYR A 203 -24.16 -14.30 -0.48
CA TYR A 203 -25.60 -14.01 -0.41
C TYR A 203 -25.93 -12.68 0.28
N ILE A 204 -24.91 -11.92 0.72
CA ILE A 204 -25.12 -10.57 1.27
C ILE A 204 -25.79 -9.70 0.22
N LYS A 205 -26.92 -9.11 0.58
CA LYS A 205 -27.60 -8.08 -0.21
C LYS A 205 -27.09 -6.72 0.21
N TRP A 206 -26.47 -6.01 -0.73
CA TRP A 206 -26.01 -4.64 -0.52
C TRP A 206 -27.20 -3.68 -0.66
N ASP A 207 -27.73 -3.26 0.48
CA ASP A 207 -28.90 -2.38 0.58
C ASP A 207 -28.55 -0.94 0.18
N TYR A 208 -27.30 -0.54 0.44
CA TYR A 208 -26.80 0.80 0.18
C TYR A 208 -25.50 0.78 -0.59
N VAL A 209 -25.30 1.84 -1.37
CA VAL A 209 -24.08 2.16 -2.11
C VAL A 209 -23.72 3.63 -1.85
N GLY A 210 -22.44 3.92 -1.87
CA GLY A 210 -21.94 5.28 -1.74
C GLY A 210 -20.45 5.40 -2.02
N GLY A 211 -19.93 6.61 -1.85
CA GLY A 211 -18.50 6.90 -1.93
C GLY A 211 -17.89 7.04 -0.53
N TYR A 212 -16.68 6.52 -0.33
CA TYR A 212 -15.92 6.76 0.91
C TYR A 212 -14.75 7.71 0.69
N LYS A 213 -14.28 8.34 1.77
CA LYS A 213 -13.07 9.16 1.74
C LYS A 213 -12.27 8.91 3.01
N VAL A 214 -10.95 8.86 2.85
CA VAL A 214 -10.01 8.74 3.95
C VAL A 214 -9.17 10.00 4.05
N ALA A 215 -9.10 10.58 5.25
CA ALA A 215 -8.22 11.68 5.59
C ALA A 215 -7.23 11.31 6.69
N ASN A 216 -6.04 11.93 6.65
CA ASN A 216 -5.09 11.87 7.75
C ASN A 216 -5.59 12.75 8.90
N ILE A 217 -5.35 12.31 10.14
CA ILE A 217 -5.61 13.11 11.33
C ILE A 217 -4.28 13.68 11.83
N ALA A 218 -4.20 15.01 11.94
CA ALA A 218 -2.98 15.69 12.34
C ALA A 218 -2.48 15.20 13.70
N GLY A 219 -1.22 14.77 13.77
CA GLY A 219 -0.59 14.26 14.98
C GLY A 219 -0.83 12.77 15.28
N TYR A 220 -1.54 12.05 14.41
CA TYR A 220 -1.81 10.61 14.59
C TYR A 220 -1.32 9.83 13.35
N SER A 221 -0.44 8.86 13.57
CA SER A 221 0.00 7.92 12.53
C SER A 221 -0.92 6.70 12.43
N ASP A 222 -1.60 6.38 13.52
CA ASP A 222 -2.42 5.19 13.78
C ASP A 222 -3.93 5.48 13.81
N LEU A 223 -4.34 6.61 13.24
CA LEU A 223 -5.75 7.01 13.19
C LEU A 223 -6.04 7.73 11.88
N LYS A 224 -7.16 7.37 11.26
CA LYS A 224 -7.67 8.01 10.05
C LYS A 224 -9.08 8.50 10.26
N LEU A 225 -9.49 9.50 9.51
CA LEU A 225 -10.90 9.86 9.39
C LEU A 225 -11.46 9.14 8.17
N LEU A 226 -12.43 8.26 8.39
CA LEU A 226 -13.23 7.63 7.35
C LEU A 226 -14.57 8.39 7.25
N THR A 227 -14.91 8.84 6.05
CA THR A 227 -16.21 9.43 5.74
C THR A 227 -16.93 8.53 4.75
N LEU A 228 -18.15 8.11 5.07
CA LEU A 228 -19.04 7.35 4.19
C LEU A 228 -20.13 8.29 3.69
N ASN A 229 -20.21 8.54 2.39
CA ASN A 229 -21.23 9.36 1.76
C ASN A 229 -22.20 8.45 1.00
N TYR A 230 -23.39 8.25 1.54
CA TYR A 230 -24.42 7.43 0.92
C TYR A 230 -25.00 8.15 -0.29
N ASP A 231 -25.36 7.42 -1.35
CA ASP A 231 -25.95 8.03 -2.56
C ASP A 231 -27.30 8.72 -2.28
N GLY A 232 -27.96 8.40 -1.16
CA GLY A 232 -29.14 9.09 -0.64
C GLY A 232 -28.88 10.48 -0.05
N GLY A 233 -27.61 10.90 0.09
CA GLY A 233 -27.19 12.21 0.59
C GLY A 233 -26.75 12.23 2.06
N ASP A 234 -26.94 11.13 2.79
CA ASP A 234 -26.48 11.01 4.18
C ASP A 234 -24.96 10.81 4.27
N THR A 235 -24.37 11.26 5.37
CA THR A 235 -22.92 11.16 5.59
C THR A 235 -22.62 10.69 7.00
N GLU A 236 -21.85 9.62 7.10
CA GLU A 236 -21.37 9.06 8.37
C GLU A 236 -19.86 9.24 8.49
N ARG A 237 -19.37 9.63 9.67
CA ARG A 237 -17.95 9.95 9.88
C ARG A 237 -17.36 9.20 11.07
N PHE A 238 -16.23 8.54 10.85
CA PHE A 238 -15.61 7.66 11.84
C PHE A 238 -14.13 7.99 12.04
N GLU A 239 -13.65 7.92 13.28
CA GLU A 239 -12.23 7.65 13.50
C GLU A 239 -11.99 6.15 13.23
N LEU A 240 -11.19 5.83 12.23
CA LEU A 240 -10.81 4.48 11.82
C LEU A 240 -9.44 4.13 12.43
N SER A 241 -9.39 3.03 13.17
CA SER A 241 -8.16 2.37 13.60
C SER A 241 -8.15 0.89 13.24
N VAL A 242 -6.95 0.34 13.08
CA VAL A 242 -6.68 -1.07 12.81
C VAL A 242 -6.31 -1.75 14.11
N ILE A 243 -7.00 -2.83 14.47
CA ILE A 243 -6.67 -3.65 15.65
C ILE A 243 -5.63 -4.71 15.25
N ASN A 244 -5.87 -5.36 14.12
CA ASN A 244 -4.96 -6.29 13.46
C ASN A 244 -5.35 -6.42 11.97
N ASP A 245 -4.69 -7.32 11.25
CA ASP A 245 -4.91 -7.55 9.83
C ASP A 245 -6.28 -8.15 9.47
N GLU A 246 -7.09 -8.52 10.45
CA GLU A 246 -8.45 -9.04 10.24
C GLU A 246 -9.53 -8.16 10.89
N ARG A 247 -9.16 -7.12 11.66
CA ARG A 247 -10.10 -6.35 12.48
C ARG A 247 -9.81 -4.86 12.48
N ILE A 248 -10.87 -4.09 12.27
CA ILE A 248 -10.86 -2.62 12.37
C ILE A 248 -11.86 -2.13 13.40
N GLN A 249 -11.65 -0.92 13.86
CA GLN A 249 -12.54 -0.21 14.75
C GLN A 249 -12.94 1.13 14.12
N LEU A 250 -14.24 1.39 14.13
CA LEU A 250 -14.87 2.61 13.63
C LEU A 250 -15.54 3.33 14.81
N PHE A 251 -14.94 4.41 15.27
CA PHE A 251 -15.55 5.28 16.28
C PHE A 251 -16.42 6.34 15.60
N HIS A 252 -17.74 6.19 15.72
CA HIS A 252 -18.70 7.10 15.10
C HIS A 252 -18.71 8.45 15.81
N LEU A 253 -18.36 9.51 15.06
CA LEU A 253 -18.18 10.84 15.61
C LEU A 253 -19.47 11.44 16.17
N SER A 254 -20.63 11.20 15.56
CA SER A 254 -21.89 11.81 15.99
C SER A 254 -22.48 11.08 17.19
N SER A 255 -22.66 9.76 17.09
CA SER A 255 -23.31 8.97 18.15
C SER A 255 -22.39 8.62 19.31
N LYS A 256 -21.06 8.74 19.14
CA LYS A 256 -20.03 8.25 20.06
C LYS A 256 -20.04 6.73 20.24
N THR A 257 -20.69 6.00 19.33
CA THR A 257 -20.66 4.52 19.31
C THR A 257 -19.37 4.04 18.69
N THR A 258 -18.74 3.04 19.29
CA THR A 258 -17.60 2.33 18.71
C THR A 258 -18.08 1.03 18.10
N TYR A 259 -17.83 0.81 16.82
CA TYR A 259 -18.13 -0.43 16.11
C TYR A 259 -16.83 -1.19 15.81
N THR A 260 -16.82 -2.50 16.06
CA THR A 260 -15.70 -3.37 15.67
C THR A 260 -16.13 -4.25 14.51
N PHE A 261 -15.38 -4.19 13.42
CA PHE A 261 -15.62 -5.00 12.23
C PHE A 261 -14.52 -6.04 12.04
N SER A 262 -14.89 -7.22 11.57
CA SER A 262 -13.96 -8.30 11.21
C SER A 262 -14.07 -8.62 9.73
N GLY A 263 -12.94 -8.82 9.07
CA GLY A 263 -12.85 -9.18 7.66
C GLY A 263 -13.43 -10.57 7.39
N ARG A 264 -14.18 -10.69 6.30
CA ARG A 264 -14.84 -11.91 5.83
C ARG A 264 -14.48 -12.14 4.37
N GLY A 265 -14.00 -13.36 4.06
CA GLY A 265 -13.59 -13.74 2.71
C GLY A 265 -12.37 -12.96 2.25
N PHE A 266 -11.19 -13.31 2.77
CA PHE A 266 -9.92 -12.72 2.34
C PHE A 266 -9.75 -12.84 0.81
N VAL A 267 -9.37 -11.73 0.18
CA VAL A 267 -9.17 -11.62 -1.27
C VAL A 267 -7.67 -11.65 -1.55
N GLN A 268 -7.20 -12.81 -2.01
CA GLN A 268 -5.81 -12.96 -2.42
C GLN A 268 -5.58 -12.34 -3.80
N TYR A 269 -4.67 -11.36 -3.89
CA TYR A 269 -4.31 -10.71 -5.15
C TYR A 269 -3.16 -11.43 -5.84
N LEU A 270 -3.54 -12.47 -6.59
CA LEU A 270 -2.67 -13.19 -7.52
C LEU A 270 -3.02 -12.80 -8.95
N LYS A 271 -2.02 -12.69 -9.83
CA LYS A 271 -2.28 -12.80 -11.26
C LYS A 271 -2.48 -14.30 -11.52
N ASN A 272 -3.62 -14.70 -12.10
CA ASN A 272 -3.89 -16.10 -12.45
C ASN A 272 -3.70 -16.28 -13.95
N GLU A 273 -2.92 -17.28 -14.38
CA GLU A 273 -2.72 -17.62 -15.81
C GLU A 273 -4.01 -17.94 -16.58
N LYS A 274 -5.07 -18.37 -15.88
CA LYS A 274 -6.20 -19.10 -16.49
C LYS A 274 -7.55 -18.37 -16.54
N THR A 275 -7.64 -17.12 -16.07
CA THR A 275 -8.94 -16.41 -16.06
C THR A 275 -8.96 -15.32 -17.13
N ILE A 276 -9.58 -15.65 -18.27
CA ILE A 276 -9.78 -14.75 -19.45
C ILE A 276 -10.63 -13.51 -19.09
N LYS A 277 -11.27 -13.51 -17.92
CA LYS A 277 -11.84 -12.33 -17.29
C LYS A 277 -11.45 -12.35 -15.82
N PRO A 278 -10.74 -11.34 -15.28
CA PRO A 278 -10.71 -11.18 -13.84
C PRO A 278 -12.17 -11.05 -13.38
N THR A 279 -12.56 -11.77 -12.32
CA THR A 279 -13.70 -11.32 -11.52
C THR A 279 -13.45 -9.85 -11.21
N VAL A 280 -14.48 -8.98 -11.27
CA VAL A 280 -14.33 -7.53 -10.98
C VAL A 280 -13.55 -7.30 -9.67
N ARG A 281 -13.70 -8.23 -8.72
CA ARG A 281 -13.00 -8.29 -7.42
C ARG A 281 -11.48 -8.51 -7.49
N ASN A 282 -10.96 -9.11 -8.56
CA ASN A 282 -9.55 -9.51 -8.72
C ASN A 282 -8.91 -8.95 -9.99
N SER A 283 -9.49 -7.91 -10.62
CA SER A 283 -8.85 -7.23 -11.74
C SER A 283 -7.68 -6.39 -11.20
N GLY A 284 -6.53 -7.07 -11.07
CA GLY A 284 -5.19 -6.54 -10.81
C GLY A 284 -5.16 -5.13 -10.26
N ARG A 285 -5.39 -5.00 -8.94
CA ARG A 285 -5.37 -3.72 -8.24
C ARG A 285 -3.98 -3.10 -8.29
N LYS A 286 -3.71 -2.38 -9.38
CA LYS A 286 -2.56 -1.51 -9.50
C LYS A 286 -2.67 -0.43 -8.43
N ARG A 287 -1.58 -0.21 -7.69
CA ARG A 287 -1.50 0.90 -6.75
C ARG A 287 -1.56 2.21 -7.54
N THR A 288 -2.28 3.19 -7.03
CA THR A 288 -2.29 4.58 -7.43
C THR A 288 -1.65 5.42 -6.34
N LYS A 289 -1.20 6.63 -6.70
CA LYS A 289 -0.68 7.59 -5.73
C LYS A 289 -1.86 8.19 -4.98
N VAL A 290 -1.94 7.96 -3.67
CA VAL A 290 -3.03 8.45 -2.84
C VAL A 290 -2.61 9.79 -2.22
N GLN A 291 -3.39 10.84 -2.49
CA GLN A 291 -3.25 12.12 -1.80
C GLN A 291 -4.41 12.29 -0.83
N ARG A 292 -4.10 12.28 0.46
CA ARG A 292 -5.10 12.48 1.53
C ARG A 292 -5.04 13.89 2.05
N GLU A 293 -6.20 14.48 2.27
CA GLU A 293 -6.31 15.68 3.08
C GLU A 293 -5.90 15.39 4.52
N THR A 294 -5.44 16.41 5.24
CA THR A 294 -5.12 16.32 6.67
C THR A 294 -6.08 17.21 7.44
N VAL A 295 -6.76 16.62 8.42
CA VAL A 295 -7.74 17.31 9.27
C VAL A 295 -7.24 17.39 10.71
N ASP A 296 -7.64 18.43 11.43
CA ASP A 296 -7.37 18.53 12.86
C ASP A 296 -8.53 17.89 13.64
N ARG A 297 -8.18 16.93 14.51
CA ARG A 297 -9.12 16.15 15.31
C ARG A 297 -10.08 17.02 16.12
N LYS A 298 -9.66 18.21 16.57
CA LYS A 298 -10.50 19.11 17.38
C LYS A 298 -11.70 19.69 16.63
N TYR A 299 -11.66 19.70 15.30
CA TYR A 299 -12.76 20.19 14.44
C TYR A 299 -13.66 19.04 13.94
N LEU A 300 -13.43 17.81 14.42
CA LEU A 300 -14.24 16.64 14.07
C LEU A 300 -15.40 16.41 15.05
N LYS A 301 -15.39 17.11 16.19
CA LYS A 301 -16.32 16.89 17.31
C LYS A 301 -17.47 17.88 17.34
#